data_AF-A0A559IWA8-F1
#
_entry.id   AF-A0A559IWA8-F1
#
_cell.length_a   1.000
_cell.length_b   1.000
_cell.length_c   1.000
_cell.angle_alpha   90.00
_cell.angle_beta   90.00
_cell.angle_gamma   90.00
#
_symmetry.space_group_name_H-M   'P 1'
#
loop_
_entity.id
_entity.type
_entity.pdbx_description
1 polymer ?
#
loop_
_entity_poly.entity_id
_entity_poly.type
_entity_poly.pdbx_seq_one_letter_code
_entity_poly.pdbx_strand_id
1 'polypeptide(L)'
;MMKVWLLDSDPHYGRMEFVEWDDREKVYDWVEEGKVLSEDWTPLAVKFDENGEPSDFLANINGALIVSSKTKEVLSQIPGLPIEFLPLQSDDSCYIMNVLTVLDCIDYDNSKKYQDTERVDQYSLSLYEEIVSEHDIFRMKAREGEQILGYSYVSDRLKKLIEDKLVGWQLVEIWDSEFSWQQQEAQHEAMCKAVNDSLIVTFDFGKASKYVEKNKGALAYSGKWALRVDENNDTLLGRLLLDGTYEWSNPIYYPPIILYLTWGIKEKKEKKISFVSMLKNLISFK
;
A
#
# COMPACT_ATOMS: atom_id res chain seq x y z
N MET A 1 -1.47 8.05 20.49
CA MET A 1 -1.68 7.49 19.15
C MET A 1 -0.35 7.12 18.55
N MET A 2 -0.17 5.83 18.26
CA MET A 2 1.03 5.29 17.65
C MET A 2 0.62 4.30 16.57
N LYS A 3 1.21 4.43 15.38
CA LYS A 3 1.04 3.48 14.29
C LYS A 3 2.37 2.86 13.91
N VAL A 4 2.29 1.65 13.39
CA VAL A 4 3.42 0.93 12.80
C VAL A 4 3.12 0.70 11.32
N TRP A 5 4.14 0.94 10.51
CA TRP A 5 4.03 0.90 9.06
C TRP A 5 5.02 -0.12 8.50
N LEU A 6 4.54 -1.06 7.70
CA LEU A 6 5.41 -1.88 6.87
C LEU A 6 6.06 -0.99 5.81
N LEU A 7 7.37 -1.11 5.65
CA LEU A 7 8.17 -0.42 4.64
C LEU A 7 8.68 -1.42 3.59
N ASP A 8 8.41 -1.12 2.32
CA ASP A 8 8.86 -1.90 1.17
C ASP A 8 9.25 -0.98 -0.01
N SER A 9 9.78 -1.54 -1.09
CA SER A 9 9.97 -0.85 -2.37
C SER A 9 8.67 -0.84 -3.19
N ASP A 10 8.32 0.30 -3.80
CA ASP A 10 7.14 0.40 -4.67
C ASP A 10 7.39 -0.31 -6.01
N PRO A 11 6.56 -1.28 -6.42
CA PRO A 11 6.74 -2.02 -7.65
C PRO A 11 6.63 -1.19 -8.94
N HIS A 12 6.08 0.03 -8.92
CA HIS A 12 5.99 0.89 -10.10
C HIS A 12 7.30 1.61 -10.43
N TYR A 13 8.23 1.65 -9.47
CA TYR A 13 9.51 2.32 -9.63
C TYR A 13 10.59 1.35 -10.12
N GLY A 14 11.66 1.92 -10.66
CA GLY A 14 12.84 1.20 -11.13
C GLY A 14 13.53 0.46 -10.00
N ARG A 15 14.08 -0.72 -10.33
CA ARG A 15 14.57 -1.69 -9.36
C ARG A 15 15.99 -2.10 -9.63
N MET A 16 16.66 -2.61 -8.61
CA MET A 16 17.95 -3.28 -8.75
C MET A 16 17.76 -4.79 -8.69
N GLU A 17 18.49 -5.49 -9.55
CA GLU A 17 18.58 -6.94 -9.54
C GLU A 17 20.03 -7.37 -9.35
N PHE A 18 20.25 -8.48 -8.64
CA PHE A 18 21.57 -9.10 -8.60
C PHE A 18 21.96 -9.61 -9.98
N VAL A 19 23.22 -9.45 -10.33
CA VAL A 19 23.76 -10.01 -11.56
C VAL A 19 23.77 -11.55 -11.48
N GLU A 20 24.15 -12.09 -10.33
CA GLU A 20 24.16 -13.52 -10.04
C GLU A 20 23.02 -13.89 -9.08
N TRP A 21 22.26 -14.93 -9.42
CA TRP A 21 21.12 -15.34 -8.60
C TRP A 21 21.54 -15.89 -7.23
N ASP A 22 22.66 -16.64 -7.16
CA ASP A 22 23.21 -17.18 -5.92
C ASP A 22 23.55 -16.07 -4.91
N ASP A 23 23.91 -14.87 -5.37
CA ASP A 23 24.22 -13.74 -4.49
C ASP A 23 22.96 -13.21 -3.80
N ARG A 24 21.81 -13.25 -4.48
CA ARG A 24 20.52 -12.91 -3.88
C ARG A 24 20.14 -13.90 -2.78
N GLU A 25 20.38 -15.20 -2.99
CA GLU A 25 20.11 -16.23 -1.97
C GLU A 25 21.03 -16.06 -0.75
N LYS A 26 22.32 -15.78 -0.94
CA LYS A 26 23.22 -15.48 0.19
C LYS A 26 22.72 -14.33 1.04
N VAL A 27 22.27 -13.24 0.42
CA VAL A 27 21.70 -12.11 1.17
C VAL A 27 20.45 -12.54 1.93
N TYR A 28 19.57 -13.32 1.31
CA TYR A 28 18.36 -13.85 1.96
C TYR A 28 18.71 -14.58 3.25
N ASP A 29 19.69 -15.49 3.20
CA ASP A 29 20.13 -16.30 4.34
C ASP A 29 20.83 -15.43 5.41
N TRP A 30 21.70 -14.52 4.99
CA TRP A 30 22.45 -13.66 5.93
C TRP A 30 21.54 -12.74 6.75
N VAL A 31 20.49 -12.20 6.13
CA VAL A 31 19.59 -11.25 6.81
C VAL A 31 18.50 -11.96 7.60
N GLU A 32 18.31 -13.27 7.43
CA GLU A 32 17.30 -14.05 8.16
C GLU A 32 17.53 -14.03 9.69
N GLU A 33 18.76 -13.78 10.14
CA GLU A 33 19.11 -13.80 11.56
C GLU A 33 19.16 -12.41 12.22
N GLY A 34 19.00 -11.32 11.44
CA GLY A 34 19.06 -9.94 11.94
C GLY A 34 20.41 -9.54 12.55
N LYS A 35 21.51 -10.16 12.08
CA LYS A 35 22.86 -9.91 12.58
C LYS A 35 23.56 -8.80 11.80
N VAL A 36 24.60 -8.24 12.41
CA VAL A 36 25.56 -7.35 11.74
C VAL A 36 26.38 -8.16 10.74
N LEU A 37 26.47 -7.69 9.50
CA LEU A 37 27.15 -8.37 8.40
C LEU A 37 28.42 -7.65 7.96
N SER A 38 28.69 -6.44 8.47
CA SER A 38 29.79 -5.59 8.00
C SER A 38 31.18 -6.23 8.06
N GLU A 39 31.43 -7.17 8.99
CA GLU A 39 32.73 -7.82 9.14
C GLU A 39 33.02 -8.85 8.03
N ASP A 40 31.98 -9.52 7.54
CA ASP A 40 32.06 -10.59 6.53
C ASP A 40 31.54 -10.14 5.16
N TRP A 41 31.19 -8.85 5.01
CA TRP A 41 30.57 -8.34 3.80
C TRP A 41 31.57 -8.19 2.65
N THR A 42 31.27 -8.87 1.54
CA THR A 42 31.90 -8.64 0.25
C THR A 42 30.88 -8.01 -0.69
N PRO A 43 31.15 -6.85 -1.32
CA PRO A 43 30.21 -6.21 -2.23
C PRO A 43 29.77 -7.13 -3.36
N LEU A 44 28.45 -7.28 -3.50
CA LEU A 44 27.81 -8.10 -4.52
C LEU A 44 27.40 -7.23 -5.71
N ALA A 45 27.48 -7.79 -6.91
CA ALA A 45 27.17 -7.05 -8.14
C ALA A 45 25.66 -6.96 -8.38
N VAL A 46 25.18 -5.75 -8.62
CA VAL A 46 23.79 -5.47 -8.99
C VAL A 46 23.73 -4.60 -10.24
N LYS A 47 22.61 -4.68 -10.95
CA LYS A 47 22.32 -3.88 -12.15
C LYS A 47 20.94 -3.25 -12.02
N PHE A 48 20.77 -2.09 -12.62
CA PHE A 48 19.48 -1.42 -12.71
C PHE A 48 18.62 -2.10 -13.77
N ASP A 49 17.37 -2.40 -13.43
CA ASP A 49 16.34 -2.71 -14.42
C ASP A 49 15.79 -1.40 -14.97
N GLU A 50 15.99 -1.15 -16.27
CA GLU A 50 15.63 0.10 -16.96
C GLU A 50 14.11 0.40 -16.97
N ASN A 51 13.29 -0.49 -16.42
CA ASN A 51 11.85 -0.33 -16.33
C ASN A 51 11.45 0.40 -15.04
N GLY A 52 10.97 1.64 -15.17
CA GLY A 52 10.28 2.37 -14.09
C GLY A 52 10.85 3.75 -13.81
N GLU A 53 10.20 4.47 -12.89
CA GLU A 53 10.62 5.79 -12.43
C GLU A 53 11.82 5.69 -11.46
N PRO A 54 12.67 6.73 -11.34
CA PRO A 54 13.78 6.74 -10.39
C PRO A 54 13.34 6.50 -8.93
N SER A 55 14.00 5.58 -8.23
CA SER A 55 13.67 5.18 -6.85
C SER A 55 14.80 5.41 -5.85
N ASP A 56 14.43 5.68 -4.60
CA ASP A 56 15.33 5.65 -3.45
C ASP A 56 15.30 4.27 -2.72
N PHE A 57 14.29 3.45 -3.00
CA PHE A 57 14.10 2.07 -2.51
C PHE A 57 14.00 1.12 -3.70
N LEU A 58 15.07 0.37 -3.94
CA LEU A 58 15.36 -0.28 -5.22
C LEU A 58 14.98 -1.77 -5.24
N ALA A 59 14.91 -2.44 -4.09
CA ALA A 59 14.44 -3.82 -3.98
C ALA A 59 14.25 -4.22 -2.52
N ASN A 60 13.53 -5.33 -2.28
CA ASN A 60 13.45 -6.02 -1.00
C ASN A 60 13.92 -7.46 -1.13
N ILE A 61 14.76 -7.87 -0.18
CA ILE A 61 15.32 -9.20 -0.05
C ILE A 61 15.12 -9.64 1.39
N ASN A 62 14.00 -10.31 1.66
CA ASN A 62 13.68 -10.85 2.98
C ASN A 62 13.80 -9.82 4.11
N GLY A 63 13.28 -8.61 3.91
CA GLY A 63 13.27 -7.53 4.90
C GLY A 63 14.48 -6.61 4.83
N ALA A 64 15.56 -7.00 4.14
CA ALA A 64 16.65 -6.11 3.79
C ALA A 64 16.31 -5.36 2.50
N LEU A 65 16.52 -4.05 2.49
CA LEU A 65 16.15 -3.20 1.35
C LEU A 65 17.41 -2.79 0.59
N ILE A 66 17.41 -2.88 -0.74
CA ILE A 66 18.41 -2.17 -1.55
C ILE A 66 17.97 -0.71 -1.61
N VAL A 67 18.86 0.22 -1.27
CA VAL A 67 18.57 1.64 -1.19
C VAL A 67 19.63 2.50 -1.87
N SER A 68 19.24 3.69 -2.30
CA SER A 68 20.15 4.68 -2.91
C SER A 68 21.12 5.27 -1.88
N SER A 69 22.19 5.92 -2.35
CA SER A 69 23.03 6.78 -1.51
C SER A 69 22.25 7.86 -0.78
N LYS A 70 21.21 8.42 -1.42
CA LYS A 70 20.37 9.46 -0.82
C LYS A 70 19.59 8.92 0.38
N THR A 71 19.04 7.71 0.30
CA THR A 71 18.40 7.05 1.45
C THR A 71 19.39 6.88 2.59
N LYS A 72 20.60 6.37 2.30
CA LYS A 72 21.67 6.25 3.30
C LYS A 72 21.99 7.60 3.95
N GLU A 73 22.16 8.67 3.18
CA GLU A 73 22.47 10.01 3.69
C GLU A 73 21.36 10.54 4.59
N VAL A 74 20.09 10.38 4.19
CA VAL A 74 18.93 10.84 4.98
C VAL A 74 18.82 10.07 6.29
N LEU A 75 18.91 8.75 6.25
CA LEU A 75 18.75 7.91 7.44
C LEU A 75 19.95 7.99 8.38
N SER A 76 21.17 8.17 7.86
CA SER A 76 22.38 8.34 8.69
C SER A 76 22.38 9.65 9.50
N GLN A 77 21.50 10.60 9.18
CA GLN A 77 21.32 11.83 9.99
C GLN A 77 20.56 11.57 11.29
N ILE A 78 19.90 10.42 11.45
CA ILE A 78 19.20 10.05 12.68
C ILE A 78 20.17 9.21 13.56
N PRO A 79 20.65 9.77 14.69
CA PRO A 79 21.57 9.04 15.55
C PRO A 79 20.92 7.80 16.17
N GLY A 80 21.62 6.67 16.16
CA GLY A 80 21.21 5.47 16.87
C GLY A 80 20.13 4.63 16.17
N LEU A 81 19.79 4.91 14.91
CA LEU A 81 18.98 3.96 14.13
C LEU A 81 19.72 2.61 14.04
N PRO A 82 19.07 1.49 14.38
CA PRO A 82 19.67 0.16 14.37
C PRO A 82 19.73 -0.40 12.94
N ILE A 83 20.48 0.27 12.08
CA ILE A 83 20.63 -0.04 10.66
C ILE A 83 22.12 -0.07 10.33
N GLU A 84 22.53 -1.04 9.51
CA GLU A 84 23.80 -0.97 8.79
C GLU A 84 23.56 -0.83 7.28
N PHE A 85 24.52 -0.20 6.60
CA PHE A 85 24.50 -0.02 5.15
C PHE A 85 25.68 -0.76 4.52
N LEU A 86 25.38 -1.83 3.79
CA LEU A 86 26.37 -2.70 3.16
C LEU A 86 26.51 -2.31 1.69
N PRO A 87 27.70 -1.89 1.22
CA PRO A 87 27.89 -1.39 -0.14
C PRO A 87 27.71 -2.50 -1.19
N LEU A 88 27.00 -2.18 -2.28
CA LEU A 88 26.89 -3.04 -3.46
C LEU A 88 27.78 -2.53 -4.59
N GLN A 89 28.09 -3.41 -5.55
CA GLN A 89 28.83 -3.06 -6.75
C GLN A 89 27.86 -2.76 -7.89
N SER A 90 27.79 -1.49 -8.30
CA SER A 90 26.94 -0.99 -9.39
C SER A 90 27.50 0.32 -9.94
N ASP A 91 26.99 0.75 -11.09
CA ASP A 91 27.38 2.03 -11.71
C ASP A 91 26.99 3.22 -10.82
N ASP A 92 25.78 3.16 -10.24
CA ASP A 92 25.31 4.10 -9.23
C ASP A 92 25.55 3.54 -7.82
N SER A 93 25.98 4.38 -6.88
CA SER A 93 26.20 3.93 -5.50
C SER A 93 24.88 3.54 -4.82
N CYS A 94 24.80 2.27 -4.41
CA CYS A 94 23.67 1.73 -3.66
C CYS A 94 24.13 0.78 -2.54
N TYR A 95 23.21 0.48 -1.62
CA TYR A 95 23.51 -0.25 -0.40
C TYR A 95 22.39 -1.23 -0.06
N ILE A 96 22.73 -2.35 0.56
CA ILE A 96 21.75 -3.08 1.37
C ILE A 96 21.60 -2.35 2.70
N MET A 97 20.37 -1.97 3.02
CA MET A 97 19.94 -1.50 4.32
C MET A 97 19.48 -2.70 5.14
N ASN A 98 20.32 -3.14 6.08
CA ASN A 98 20.00 -4.24 6.99
C ASN A 98 19.55 -3.68 8.34
N VAL A 99 18.35 -4.08 8.78
CA VAL A 99 17.76 -3.67 10.05
C VAL A 99 18.15 -4.67 11.14
N LEU A 100 18.86 -4.18 12.16
CA LEU A 100 19.50 -5.00 13.19
C LEU A 100 18.59 -5.30 14.37
N THR A 101 17.55 -4.51 14.57
CA THR A 101 16.59 -4.75 15.66
C THR A 101 15.51 -5.71 15.21
N VAL A 102 15.33 -6.79 15.97
CA VAL A 102 14.31 -7.81 15.76
C VAL A 102 13.49 -7.95 17.04
N LEU A 103 12.19 -7.70 16.96
CA LEU A 103 11.28 -7.67 18.10
C LEU A 103 10.35 -8.88 18.11
N ASP A 104 10.14 -9.42 19.31
CA ASP A 104 9.03 -10.33 19.60
C ASP A 104 7.86 -9.50 20.15
N CYS A 105 7.14 -8.84 19.23
CA CYS A 105 6.13 -7.83 19.59
C CYS A 105 4.71 -8.16 19.11
N ILE A 106 4.47 -9.32 18.51
CA ILE A 106 3.15 -9.69 17.98
C ILE A 106 2.30 -10.31 19.09
N ASP A 107 1.14 -9.71 19.34
CA ASP A 107 0.08 -10.31 20.15
C ASP A 107 -0.74 -11.26 19.27
N TYR A 108 -0.37 -12.53 19.28
CA TYR A 108 -0.99 -13.58 18.48
C TYR A 108 -2.43 -13.91 18.88
N ASP A 109 -2.81 -13.62 20.13
CA ASP A 109 -4.13 -13.95 20.63
C ASP A 109 -5.16 -12.91 20.16
N ASN A 110 -4.72 -11.67 19.93
CA ASN A 110 -5.55 -10.59 19.42
C ASN A 110 -5.38 -10.30 17.91
N SER A 111 -4.32 -10.81 17.28
CA SER A 111 -4.11 -10.71 15.83
C SER A 111 -5.10 -11.55 15.03
N LYS A 112 -5.44 -11.11 13.81
CA LYS A 112 -6.24 -11.91 12.89
C LYS A 112 -5.41 -13.08 12.37
N LYS A 113 -6.01 -14.27 12.35
CA LYS A 113 -5.39 -15.48 11.79
C LYS A 113 -5.96 -15.80 10.42
N TYR A 114 -5.13 -16.37 9.54
CA TYR A 114 -5.64 -17.00 8.33
C TYR A 114 -6.51 -18.19 8.70
N GLN A 115 -7.64 -18.34 8.00
CA GLN A 115 -8.57 -19.47 8.23
C GLN A 115 -7.80 -20.79 8.17
N ASP A 116 -8.06 -21.65 9.16
CA ASP A 116 -7.47 -22.99 9.30
C ASP A 116 -5.94 -23.05 9.53
N THR A 117 -5.31 -21.94 9.96
CA THR A 117 -3.88 -21.93 10.33
C THR A 117 -3.62 -21.10 11.60
N GLU A 118 -2.48 -21.34 12.27
CA GLU A 118 -1.99 -20.47 13.35
C GLU A 118 -1.23 -19.23 12.83
N ARG A 119 -1.13 -19.06 11.50
CA ARG A 119 -0.45 -17.93 10.88
C ARG A 119 -1.32 -16.69 10.97
N VAL A 120 -0.70 -15.59 11.36
CA VAL A 120 -1.35 -14.27 11.44
C VAL A 120 -1.37 -13.59 10.08
N ASP A 121 -2.45 -12.86 9.81
CA ASP A 121 -2.54 -11.92 8.70
C ASP A 121 -1.64 -10.71 9.01
N GLN A 122 -0.59 -10.54 8.22
CA GLN A 122 0.42 -9.49 8.40
C GLN A 122 -0.13 -8.05 8.28
N TYR A 123 -1.33 -7.88 7.72
CA TYR A 123 -2.00 -6.58 7.59
C TYR A 123 -3.05 -6.33 8.67
N SER A 124 -3.27 -7.32 9.54
CA SER A 124 -4.29 -7.30 10.59
C SER A 124 -3.69 -7.76 11.93
N LEU A 125 -2.51 -7.23 12.25
CA LEU A 125 -1.75 -7.59 13.45
C LEU A 125 -2.26 -6.81 14.67
N SER A 126 -2.08 -7.41 15.84
CA SER A 126 -2.05 -6.71 17.12
C SER A 126 -0.62 -6.77 17.65
N LEU A 127 -0.09 -5.64 18.11
CA LEU A 127 1.27 -5.52 18.63
C LEU A 127 1.27 -5.06 20.09
N TYR A 128 2.29 -5.48 20.85
CA TYR A 128 2.54 -4.98 22.20
C TYR A 128 3.12 -3.56 22.14
N GLU A 129 2.30 -2.55 22.45
CA GLU A 129 2.63 -1.12 22.39
C GLU A 129 3.89 -0.78 23.20
N GLU A 130 4.05 -1.38 24.37
CA GLU A 130 5.19 -1.18 25.25
C GLU A 130 6.52 -1.65 24.65
N ILE A 131 6.49 -2.56 23.68
CA ILE A 131 7.70 -3.04 22.99
C ILE A 131 8.01 -2.15 21.78
N VAL A 132 7.00 -1.87 20.94
CA VAL A 132 7.21 -1.14 19.69
C VAL A 132 7.43 0.37 19.88
N SER A 133 6.95 0.96 20.98
CA SER A 133 7.06 2.40 21.25
C SER A 133 8.49 2.91 21.48
N GLU A 134 9.43 2.02 21.78
CA GLU A 134 10.84 2.38 21.97
C GLU A 134 11.66 2.36 20.66
N HIS A 135 11.03 2.04 19.51
CA HIS A 135 11.73 1.70 18.28
C HIS A 135 11.18 2.45 17.06
N ASP A 136 12.06 3.06 16.27
CA ASP A 136 11.67 3.73 15.02
C ASP A 136 11.74 2.86 13.77
N ILE A 137 12.57 1.81 13.83
CA ILE A 137 12.70 0.81 12.77
C ILE A 137 13.06 -0.54 13.39
N PHE A 138 12.43 -1.60 12.91
CA PHE A 138 12.66 -2.96 13.38
C PHE A 138 12.12 -4.00 12.40
N ARG A 139 12.46 -5.26 12.65
CA ARG A 139 11.82 -6.44 12.07
C ARG A 139 11.08 -7.21 13.15
N MET A 140 10.13 -8.06 12.77
CA MET A 140 9.32 -8.83 13.72
C MET A 140 9.66 -10.31 13.64
N LYS A 141 9.63 -11.00 14.79
CA LYS A 141 9.67 -12.46 14.85
C LYS A 141 8.29 -13.05 14.57
N ALA A 142 8.27 -14.19 13.90
CA ALA A 142 7.14 -15.09 13.82
C ALA A 142 7.16 -16.07 15.01
N ARG A 143 5.97 -16.45 15.50
CA ARG A 143 5.78 -17.48 16.55
C ARG A 143 6.24 -18.87 16.11
N GLU A 144 6.12 -19.18 14.81
CA GLU A 144 6.57 -20.47 14.25
C GLU A 144 8.09 -20.43 14.02
N GLY A 145 8.88 -20.90 14.99
CA GLY A 145 10.25 -21.33 14.76
C GLY A 145 11.35 -20.24 14.80
N GLU A 146 11.15 -19.15 15.56
CA GLU A 146 12.10 -18.01 15.64
C GLU A 146 12.37 -17.31 14.28
N GLN A 147 11.57 -17.61 13.25
CA GLN A 147 11.74 -17.02 11.92
C GLN A 147 11.47 -15.52 11.97
N ILE A 148 12.28 -14.72 11.29
CA ILE A 148 12.03 -13.28 11.15
C ILE A 148 11.12 -13.04 9.94
N LEU A 149 10.10 -12.20 10.10
CA LEU A 149 9.23 -11.79 9.00
C LEU A 149 10.05 -11.03 7.93
N GLY A 150 9.71 -11.25 6.66
CA GLY A 150 10.44 -10.74 5.49
C GLY A 150 10.25 -9.26 5.18
N TYR A 151 9.90 -8.43 6.17
CA TYR A 151 9.67 -7.00 6.01
C TYR A 151 10.32 -6.20 7.14
N SER A 152 10.59 -4.93 6.84
CA SER A 152 10.97 -3.91 7.81
C SER A 152 9.74 -3.08 8.19
N TYR A 153 9.69 -2.64 9.45
CA TYR A 153 8.59 -1.86 10.01
C TYR A 153 9.13 -0.56 10.61
N VAL A 154 8.37 0.53 10.46
CA VAL A 154 8.78 1.87 10.87
C VAL A 154 7.70 2.59 11.68
N SER A 155 8.13 3.49 12.57
CA SER A 155 7.25 4.38 13.33
C SER A 155 6.66 5.50 12.47
N ASP A 156 5.60 6.17 12.94
CA ASP A 156 5.07 7.41 12.33
C ASP A 156 6.15 8.48 12.08
N ARG A 157 7.10 8.59 13.01
CA ARG A 157 8.18 9.59 12.91
C ARG A 157 9.09 9.29 11.73
N LEU A 158 9.51 8.03 11.58
CA LEU A 158 10.39 7.63 10.48
C LEU A 158 9.65 7.59 9.15
N LYS A 159 8.39 7.14 9.14
CA LYS A 159 7.48 7.25 7.99
C LYS A 159 7.46 8.67 7.44
N LYS A 160 7.18 9.66 8.28
CA LYS A 160 7.08 11.06 7.82
C LYS A 160 8.38 11.55 7.17
N LEU A 161 9.53 11.18 7.73
CA LEU A 161 10.82 11.51 7.12
C LEU A 161 10.98 10.87 5.73
N ILE A 162 10.61 9.60 5.59
CA ILE A 162 10.67 8.88 4.31
C ILE A 162 9.76 9.57 3.28
N GLU A 163 8.51 9.87 3.64
CA GLU A 163 7.56 10.57 2.76
C GLU A 163 8.04 11.96 2.34
N ASP A 164 8.65 12.70 3.26
CA ASP A 164 9.10 14.08 3.02
C ASP A 164 10.37 14.16 2.15
N LYS A 165 11.19 13.11 2.11
CA LYS A 165 12.57 13.16 1.56
C LYS A 165 12.88 12.15 0.46
N LEU A 166 12.17 11.02 0.41
CA LEU A 166 12.50 9.87 -0.42
C LEU A 166 11.33 9.47 -1.32
N VAL A 167 11.62 8.71 -2.38
CA VAL A 167 10.63 8.25 -3.37
C VAL A 167 10.75 6.75 -3.64
N GLY A 168 9.70 6.16 -4.22
CA GLY A 168 9.68 4.74 -4.60
C GLY A 168 9.61 3.76 -3.43
N TRP A 169 9.09 4.22 -2.30
CA TRP A 169 8.72 3.39 -1.15
C TRP A 169 7.25 2.97 -1.23
N GLN A 170 6.94 1.87 -0.57
CA GLN A 170 5.57 1.48 -0.21
C GLN A 170 5.47 1.46 1.32
N LEU A 171 4.51 2.20 1.87
CA LEU A 171 4.22 2.27 3.30
C LEU A 171 2.79 1.79 3.55
N VAL A 172 2.64 0.74 4.33
CA VAL A 172 1.33 0.14 4.65
C VAL A 172 1.13 0.17 6.15
N GLU A 173 0.05 0.80 6.62
CA GLU A 173 -0.33 0.73 8.03
C GLU A 173 -0.68 -0.72 8.37
N ILE A 174 0.03 -1.30 9.34
CA ILE A 174 -0.21 -2.68 9.78
C ILE A 174 -0.76 -2.76 11.21
N TRP A 175 -0.68 -1.66 11.96
CA TRP A 175 -1.14 -1.60 13.34
C TRP A 175 -1.34 -0.15 13.81
N ASP A 176 -2.36 0.05 14.64
CA ASP A 176 -2.70 1.31 15.31
C ASP A 176 -3.02 1.02 16.78
N SER A 177 -2.43 1.78 17.71
CA SER A 177 -2.63 1.60 19.14
C SER A 177 -4.04 1.97 19.62
N GLU A 178 -4.80 2.74 18.83
CA GLU A 178 -6.15 3.19 19.19
C GLU A 178 -7.26 2.32 18.59
N PHE A 179 -6.98 1.60 17.51
CA PHE A 179 -7.98 0.84 16.76
C PHE A 179 -7.53 -0.58 16.46
N SER A 180 -8.28 -1.56 16.95
CA SER A 180 -8.06 -2.96 16.60
C SER A 180 -8.52 -3.25 15.17
N TRP A 181 -7.97 -4.30 14.54
CA TRP A 181 -8.40 -4.72 13.20
C TRP A 181 -9.90 -5.06 13.14
N GLN A 182 -10.47 -5.59 14.23
CA GLN A 182 -11.91 -5.86 14.30
C GLN A 182 -12.73 -4.56 14.27
N GLN A 183 -12.26 -3.51 14.94
CA GLN A 183 -12.93 -2.20 14.90
C GLN A 183 -12.82 -1.58 13.52
N GLN A 184 -11.64 -1.68 12.88
CA GLN A 184 -11.43 -1.22 11.52
C GLN A 184 -12.33 -1.96 10.51
N GLU A 185 -12.43 -3.29 10.60
CA GLU A 185 -13.33 -4.07 9.76
C GLU A 185 -14.80 -3.71 10.00
N ALA A 186 -15.22 -3.61 11.26
CA ALA A 186 -16.59 -3.21 11.59
C ALA A 186 -16.92 -1.81 11.07
N GLN A 187 -15.98 -0.87 11.15
CA GLN A 187 -16.13 0.47 10.58
C GLN A 187 -16.24 0.42 9.05
N HIS A 188 -15.38 -0.35 8.39
CA HIS A 188 -15.40 -0.51 6.93
C HIS A 188 -16.72 -1.13 6.46
N GLU A 189 -17.19 -2.18 7.13
CA GLU A 189 -18.48 -2.82 6.87
C GLU A 189 -19.65 -1.85 7.07
N ALA A 190 -19.62 -1.06 8.16
CA ALA A 190 -20.62 -0.04 8.41
C ALA A 190 -20.64 1.04 7.31
N MET A 191 -19.48 1.48 6.83
CA MET A 191 -19.39 2.42 5.70
C MET A 191 -19.92 1.81 4.40
N CYS A 192 -19.56 0.56 4.10
CA CYS A 192 -20.09 -0.17 2.94
C CYS A 192 -21.62 -0.27 3.00
N LYS A 193 -22.16 -0.57 4.17
CA LYS A 193 -23.61 -0.64 4.38
C LYS A 193 -24.25 0.74 4.18
N ALA A 194 -23.69 1.79 4.77
CA ALA A 194 -24.18 3.16 4.61
C ALA A 194 -24.16 3.62 3.14
N VAL A 195 -23.13 3.24 2.37
CA VAL A 195 -23.10 3.47 0.92
C VAL A 195 -24.31 2.82 0.25
N ASN A 196 -24.56 1.54 0.52
CA ASN A 196 -25.69 0.81 -0.07
C ASN A 196 -27.05 1.37 0.34
N ASP A 197 -27.22 1.71 1.63
CA ASP A 197 -28.47 2.29 2.14
C ASP A 197 -28.74 3.69 1.54
N SER A 198 -27.70 4.40 1.10
CA SER A 198 -27.80 5.74 0.48
C SER A 198 -28.15 5.74 -1.01
N LEU A 199 -28.24 4.56 -1.66
CA LEU A 199 -28.49 4.49 -3.10
C LEU A 199 -29.97 4.80 -3.39
N ILE A 200 -30.21 5.81 -4.25
CA ILE A 200 -31.57 6.24 -4.61
C ILE A 200 -32.08 5.63 -5.92
N VAL A 201 -31.15 5.16 -6.76
CA VAL A 201 -31.44 4.42 -7.99
C VAL A 201 -30.38 3.35 -8.12
N THR A 202 -30.82 2.12 -8.33
CA THR A 202 -29.94 0.97 -8.49
C THR A 202 -30.01 0.39 -9.90
N PHE A 203 -28.94 -0.29 -10.29
CA PHE A 203 -28.74 -0.86 -11.60
C PHE A 203 -27.74 -2.02 -11.55
N ASP A 204 -27.72 -2.84 -12.60
CA ASP A 204 -26.64 -3.79 -12.87
C ASP A 204 -25.35 -3.07 -13.30
N PHE A 205 -24.21 -3.78 -13.28
CA PHE A 205 -22.91 -3.22 -13.65
C PHE A 205 -22.90 -2.59 -15.04
N GLY A 206 -23.46 -3.26 -16.05
CA GLY A 206 -23.46 -2.75 -17.42
C GLY A 206 -24.21 -1.42 -17.58
N LYS A 207 -25.30 -1.24 -16.82
CA LYS A 207 -26.00 0.06 -16.73
C LYS A 207 -25.21 1.08 -15.91
N ALA A 208 -24.51 0.66 -14.86
CA ALA A 208 -23.61 1.52 -14.07
C ALA A 208 -22.53 2.16 -14.95
N SER A 209 -21.78 1.34 -15.69
CA SER A 209 -20.70 1.78 -16.57
C SER A 209 -21.22 2.77 -17.61
N LYS A 210 -22.31 2.42 -18.31
CA LYS A 210 -22.95 3.32 -19.27
C LYS A 210 -23.46 4.62 -18.64
N TYR A 211 -23.87 4.59 -17.37
CA TYR A 211 -24.31 5.79 -16.67
C TYR A 211 -23.15 6.74 -16.42
N VAL A 212 -22.02 6.25 -15.90
CA VAL A 212 -20.85 7.10 -15.62
C VAL A 212 -20.20 7.62 -16.90
N GLU A 213 -20.15 6.80 -17.96
CA GLU A 213 -19.69 7.21 -19.31
C GLU A 213 -20.53 8.36 -19.89
N LYS A 214 -21.85 8.31 -19.73
CA LYS A 214 -22.76 9.35 -20.26
C LYS A 214 -22.79 10.62 -19.41
N ASN A 215 -22.41 10.53 -18.14
CA ASN A 215 -22.52 11.61 -17.17
C ASN A 215 -21.16 11.95 -16.56
N LYS A 216 -20.22 12.48 -17.36
CA LYS A 216 -18.85 12.81 -16.91
C LYS A 216 -18.82 13.49 -15.53
N GLY A 217 -17.97 12.96 -14.65
CA GLY A 217 -17.88 13.37 -13.24
C GLY A 217 -19.01 12.87 -12.35
N ALA A 218 -19.81 11.90 -12.78
CA ALA A 218 -20.74 11.17 -11.91
C ALA A 218 -20.07 9.92 -11.34
N LEU A 219 -20.60 9.47 -10.20
CA LEU A 219 -20.12 8.29 -9.49
C LEU A 219 -21.25 7.27 -9.38
N ALA A 220 -20.93 6.01 -9.66
CA ALA A 220 -21.76 4.87 -9.31
C ALA A 220 -21.08 4.07 -8.19
N TYR A 221 -21.85 3.48 -7.29
CA TYR A 221 -21.35 2.87 -6.06
C TYR A 221 -21.94 1.48 -5.85
N SER A 222 -21.19 0.62 -5.17
CA SER A 222 -21.65 -0.68 -4.67
C SER A 222 -20.83 -1.12 -3.46
N GLY A 223 -21.37 -0.92 -2.25
CA GLY A 223 -20.67 -1.20 -0.99
C GLY A 223 -19.31 -0.51 -0.92
N LYS A 224 -18.24 -1.31 -0.99
CA LYS A 224 -16.85 -0.84 -1.01
C LYS A 224 -16.34 -0.35 -2.37
N TRP A 225 -17.12 -0.51 -3.43
CA TRP A 225 -16.70 -0.19 -4.79
C TRP A 225 -17.34 1.09 -5.31
N ALA A 226 -16.62 1.80 -6.18
CA ALA A 226 -17.15 2.88 -6.96
C ALA A 226 -16.68 2.82 -8.42
N LEU A 227 -17.42 3.46 -9.32
CA LEU A 227 -17.07 3.63 -10.72
C LEU A 227 -17.10 5.12 -11.06
N ARG A 228 -16.16 5.54 -11.89
CA ARG A 228 -16.14 6.85 -12.54
C ARG A 228 -15.48 6.73 -13.92
N VAL A 229 -15.58 7.77 -14.72
CA VAL A 229 -14.74 7.91 -15.92
C VAL A 229 -13.66 8.96 -15.69
N ASP A 230 -12.48 8.73 -16.26
CA ASP A 230 -11.40 9.70 -16.30
C ASP A 230 -11.58 10.72 -17.46
N GLU A 231 -10.55 11.52 -17.71
CA GLU A 231 -10.56 12.50 -18.80
C GLU A 231 -10.59 11.86 -20.19
N ASN A 232 -9.95 10.69 -20.33
CA ASN A 232 -9.88 9.88 -21.55
C ASN A 232 -11.13 9.04 -21.79
N ASN A 233 -12.10 9.10 -20.86
CA ASN A 233 -13.35 8.36 -20.89
C ASN A 233 -13.18 6.86 -20.57
N ASP A 234 -12.06 6.48 -19.96
CA ASP A 234 -11.83 5.15 -19.43
C ASP A 234 -12.56 4.99 -18.10
N THR A 235 -13.19 3.83 -17.90
CA THR A 235 -13.88 3.53 -16.64
C THR A 235 -12.88 3.10 -15.59
N LEU A 236 -12.83 3.84 -14.49
CA LEU A 236 -12.00 3.56 -13.32
C LEU A 236 -12.80 2.84 -12.25
N LEU A 237 -12.14 1.92 -11.55
CA LEU A 237 -12.66 1.23 -10.38
C LEU A 237 -12.06 1.83 -9.11
N GLY A 238 -12.94 2.28 -8.22
CA GLY A 238 -12.59 2.84 -6.92
C GLY A 238 -12.79 1.83 -5.80
N ARG A 239 -11.87 1.79 -4.83
CA ARG A 239 -11.97 1.02 -3.59
C ARG A 239 -12.10 1.96 -2.39
N LEU A 240 -13.13 1.77 -1.58
CA LEU A 240 -13.42 2.55 -0.38
C LEU A 240 -12.35 2.30 0.69
N LEU A 241 -11.76 3.37 1.19
CA LEU A 241 -10.79 3.39 2.28
C LEU A 241 -11.46 3.71 3.63
N LEU A 242 -10.75 3.47 4.73
CA LEU A 242 -11.24 3.73 6.09
C LEU A 242 -11.46 5.22 6.41
N ASP A 243 -10.85 6.13 5.66
CA ASP A 243 -11.10 7.56 5.76
C ASP A 243 -12.36 8.01 4.98
N GLY A 244 -13.05 7.07 4.33
CA GLY A 244 -14.24 7.31 3.52
C GLY A 244 -13.97 7.76 2.09
N THR A 245 -12.70 7.91 1.70
CA THR A 245 -12.31 8.24 0.32
C THR A 245 -12.21 6.98 -0.55
N TYR A 246 -11.94 7.16 -1.84
CA TYR A 246 -11.76 6.06 -2.79
C TYR A 246 -10.39 6.14 -3.45
N GLU A 247 -9.66 5.03 -3.39
CA GLU A 247 -8.48 4.80 -4.22
C GLU A 247 -8.90 4.32 -5.61
N TRP A 248 -8.40 4.94 -6.67
CA TRP A 248 -8.85 4.69 -8.04
C TRP A 248 -7.81 3.94 -8.87
N SER A 249 -8.27 2.96 -9.65
CA SER A 249 -7.45 2.18 -10.56
C SER A 249 -8.10 2.08 -11.94
N ASN A 250 -7.30 1.90 -12.99
CA ASN A 250 -7.77 1.53 -14.33
C ASN A 250 -7.52 0.02 -14.53
N PRO A 251 -8.50 -0.85 -14.22
CA PRO A 251 -8.28 -2.29 -14.28
C PRO A 251 -8.24 -2.77 -15.73
N ILE A 252 -7.22 -3.56 -16.09
CA ILE A 252 -7.17 -4.29 -17.37
C ILE A 252 -8.33 -5.29 -17.46
N TYR A 253 -8.80 -5.80 -16.31
CA TYR A 253 -9.95 -6.69 -16.20
C TYR A 253 -10.72 -6.45 -14.90
N TYR A 254 -12.05 -6.46 -14.96
CA TYR A 254 -12.92 -6.38 -13.78
C TYR A 254 -13.13 -7.77 -13.17
N PRO A 255 -12.75 -7.98 -11.88
CA PRO A 255 -13.07 -9.22 -11.16
C PRO A 255 -14.54 -9.65 -11.34
N PRO A 256 -14.85 -10.94 -11.61
CA PRO A 256 -16.21 -11.36 -11.93
C PRO A 256 -17.24 -10.98 -10.87
N ILE A 257 -16.85 -11.02 -9.59
CA ILE A 257 -17.72 -10.66 -8.47
C ILE A 257 -18.31 -9.25 -8.60
N ILE A 258 -17.56 -8.30 -9.16
CA ILE A 258 -17.96 -6.89 -9.34
C ILE A 258 -19.10 -6.76 -10.36
N LEU A 259 -19.12 -7.64 -11.36
CA LEU A 259 -20.13 -7.64 -12.43
C LEU A 259 -21.52 -8.05 -11.92
N TYR A 260 -21.57 -8.80 -10.82
CA TYR A 260 -22.81 -9.31 -10.23
C TYR A 260 -23.31 -8.47 -9.05
N LEU A 261 -22.61 -7.39 -8.69
CA LEU A 261 -23.05 -6.52 -7.61
C LEU A 261 -24.24 -5.65 -8.03
N THR A 262 -25.00 -5.20 -7.03
CA THR A 262 -25.99 -4.14 -7.23
C THR A 262 -25.29 -2.80 -7.14
N TRP A 263 -25.36 -2.03 -8.21
CA TRP A 263 -24.78 -0.70 -8.32
C TRP A 263 -25.83 0.37 -8.15
N GLY A 264 -25.44 1.59 -7.81
CA GLY A 264 -26.38 2.70 -7.76
C GLY A 264 -25.74 4.07 -7.69
N ILE A 265 -26.58 5.11 -7.70
CA ILE A 265 -26.17 6.50 -7.46
C ILE A 265 -26.81 7.02 -6.18
N LYS A 266 -26.13 7.93 -5.50
CA LYS A 266 -26.63 8.63 -4.31
C LYS A 266 -27.44 9.88 -4.66
N GLU A 267 -27.21 10.44 -5.83
CA GLU A 267 -27.85 11.64 -6.33
C GLU A 267 -28.11 11.53 -7.83
N LYS A 268 -29.21 12.14 -8.30
CA LYS A 268 -29.45 12.29 -9.74
C LYS A 268 -28.82 13.59 -10.18
N LYS A 269 -27.89 13.55 -11.14
CA LYS A 269 -27.53 14.77 -11.88
C LYS A 269 -28.79 15.33 -12.53
N GLU A 270 -29.21 16.50 -12.08
CA GLU A 270 -30.21 17.28 -12.80
C GLU A 270 -29.67 17.54 -14.20
N LYS A 271 -30.45 17.19 -15.23
CA LYS A 271 -30.15 17.61 -16.58
C LYS A 271 -30.10 19.14 -16.56
N LYS A 272 -28.92 19.73 -16.74
CA LYS A 272 -28.84 21.13 -17.16
C LYS A 272 -29.60 21.22 -18.48
N ILE A 273 -30.85 21.67 -18.42
CA ILE A 273 -31.63 22.00 -19.60
C ILE A 273 -30.84 23.12 -20.28
N SER A 274 -30.19 22.77 -21.39
CA SER A 274 -29.54 23.75 -22.24
C SER A 274 -30.57 24.82 -22.61
N PHE A 275 -30.25 26.09 -22.38
CA PHE A 275 -31.06 27.25 -22.79
C PHE A 275 -31.47 27.18 -24.28
N VAL A 276 -30.65 26.51 -25.10
CA VAL A 276 -30.91 26.28 -26.54
C VAL A 276 -32.11 25.34 -26.77
N SER A 277 -32.34 24.35 -25.91
CA SER A 277 -33.50 23.46 -26.00
C SER A 277 -34.81 24.14 -25.59
N MET A 278 -34.72 25.11 -24.65
CA MET A 278 -35.87 25.92 -24.23
C MET A 278 -36.25 26.95 -25.32
N LEU A 279 -35.25 27.53 -26.01
CA LEU A 279 -35.46 28.44 -27.14
C LEU A 279 -36.05 27.74 -28.39
N LYS A 280 -35.71 26.48 -28.67
CA LYS A 280 -36.30 25.74 -29.80
C LYS A 280 -37.81 25.50 -29.64
N ASN A 281 -38.30 25.33 -28.41
CA ASN A 281 -39.74 25.21 -28.14
C ASN A 281 -40.48 26.56 -28.18
N LEU A 282 -39.78 27.68 -28.02
CA LEU A 282 -40.34 29.03 -28.16
C LEU A 282 -40.41 29.51 -29.62
N ILE A 283 -39.57 28.96 -30.51
CA ILE A 283 -39.52 29.35 -31.93
C ILE A 283 -40.46 28.47 -32.79
N SER A 284 -40.92 27.32 -32.29
CA SER A 284 -41.90 26.47 -32.99
C SER A 284 -43.36 26.96 -32.90
N PHE A 285 -43.60 28.11 -32.28
CA PHE A 285 -44.88 28.83 -32.32
C PHE A 285 -44.65 30.19 -33.00
N LYS A 286 -44.51 30.18 -34.33
CA LYS A 286 -44.82 31.31 -35.21
C LYS A 286 -45.00 30.84 -36.64
#